data_AF-A0A2G9LNF7-F1
#
_entry.id   AF-A0A2G9LNF7-F1
#
_cell.length_a   1.000
_cell.length_b   1.000
_cell.length_c   1.000
_cell.angle_alpha   90.00
_cell.angle_beta   90.00
_cell.angle_gamma   90.00
#
_symmetry.space_group_name_H-M   'P 1'
#
loop_
_entity.id
_entity.type
_entity.pdbx_description
1 polymer ?
#
loop_
_entity_poly.entity_id
_entity_poly.type
_entity_poly.pdbx_seq_one_letter_code
_entity_poly.pdbx_strand_id
1 'polypeptide(L)'
;MDGGWILGKKGQITAILIVGIVIVLGSSLVLFSKSKAQQPQLRIEEAPTASDPISGLVQSCLAATTAQGLTLIGLQGGYAYPDERGIAPGAHPTEGNAILFPDDTGWPIASWWYLSSPDDCATDCQFSSERPGMDVVAEELERYIVRELRQCLNVAVVPEWDITYG
;
A
#
# COMPACT_ATOMS: atom_id res chain seq x y z
N MET A 1 38.46 -70.90 8.54
CA MET A 1 37.86 -70.33 7.33
C MET A 1 38.62 -69.06 7.07
N ASP A 2 39.60 -69.23 6.21
CA ASP A 2 40.84 -68.49 6.22
C ASP A 2 40.73 -67.46 5.12
N GLY A 3 40.81 -66.18 5.50
CA GLY A 3 40.80 -65.05 4.58
C GLY A 3 42.10 -64.28 4.72
N GLY A 4 43.21 -64.91 4.32
CA GLY A 4 44.53 -64.29 4.32
C GLY A 4 44.62 -63.18 3.28
N TRP A 5 45.15 -62.02 3.68
CA TRP A 5 45.62 -60.99 2.76
C TRP A 5 46.98 -60.47 3.22
N ILE A 6 48.04 -61.07 2.68
CA ILE A 6 49.40 -60.51 2.68
C ILE A 6 49.43 -59.47 1.56
N LEU A 7 49.16 -58.20 1.87
CA LEU A 7 49.48 -57.08 0.97
C LEU A 7 50.81 -56.47 1.43
N GLY A 8 51.82 -56.52 0.57
CA GLY A 8 53.10 -55.87 0.82
C GLY A 8 52.92 -54.39 1.13
N LYS A 9 53.81 -53.82 1.98
CA LYS A 9 53.74 -52.46 2.58
C LYS A 9 53.39 -51.29 1.62
N LYS A 10 53.45 -51.49 0.29
CA LYS A 10 53.11 -50.50 -0.74
C LYS A 10 51.64 -50.54 -1.21
N GLY A 11 50.91 -51.65 -1.06
CA GLY A 11 49.50 -51.78 -1.51
C GLY A 11 48.46 -51.36 -0.45
N GLN A 12 48.84 -51.37 0.82
CA GLN A 12 47.97 -50.99 1.93
C GLN A 12 47.62 -49.49 1.92
N ILE A 13 48.56 -48.66 1.47
CA ILE A 13 48.37 -47.20 1.35
C ILE A 13 47.29 -46.89 0.31
N THR A 14 47.32 -47.57 -0.83
CA THR A 14 46.33 -47.41 -1.90
C THR A 14 44.94 -47.87 -1.44
N ALA A 15 44.86 -48.97 -0.68
CA ALA A 15 43.60 -49.45 -0.13
C ALA A 15 42.96 -48.44 0.85
N ILE A 16 43.76 -47.83 1.73
CA ILE A 16 43.28 -46.81 2.67
C ILE A 16 42.80 -45.55 1.91
N LEU A 17 43.51 -45.14 0.85
CA LEU A 17 43.13 -43.99 0.03
C LEU A 17 41.79 -44.21 -0.69
N ILE A 18 41.58 -45.40 -1.26
CA ILE A 18 40.31 -45.74 -1.93
C ILE A 18 39.16 -45.75 -0.92
N VAL A 19 39.35 -46.35 0.27
CA VAL A 19 38.33 -46.38 1.32
C VAL A 19 37.99 -44.96 1.80
N GLY A 20 38.99 -44.09 1.96
CA GLY A 20 38.78 -42.68 2.31
C GLY A 20 37.93 -41.93 1.28
N ILE A 21 38.22 -42.10 0.00
CA ILE A 21 37.45 -41.46 -1.09
C ILE A 21 35.99 -41.94 -1.07
N VAL A 22 35.75 -43.24 -0.87
CA VAL A 22 34.40 -43.79 -0.79
C VAL A 22 33.61 -43.19 0.39
N ILE A 23 34.24 -43.01 1.55
CA ILE A 23 33.60 -42.40 2.72
C ILE A 23 33.28 -40.91 2.49
N VAL A 24 34.19 -40.16 1.87
CA VAL A 24 33.98 -38.73 1.57
C VAL A 24 32.85 -38.55 0.54
N LEU A 25 32.84 -39.35 -0.53
CA LEU A 25 31.78 -39.29 -1.54
C LEU A 25 30.43 -39.76 -0.98
N GLY A 26 30.42 -40.82 -0.17
CA GLY A 26 29.20 -41.30 0.47
C GLY A 26 28.59 -40.28 1.45
N SER A 27 29.42 -39.70 2.33
CA SER A 27 28.95 -38.70 3.29
C SER A 27 28.49 -37.40 2.63
N SER A 28 29.21 -36.91 1.61
CA SER A 28 28.80 -35.71 0.86
C SER A 28 27.46 -35.89 0.14
N LEU A 29 27.19 -37.06 -0.46
CA LEU A 29 25.91 -37.35 -1.12
C LEU A 29 24.73 -37.36 -0.13
N VAL A 30 24.93 -37.93 1.07
CA VAL A 30 23.93 -37.94 2.13
C VAL A 30 23.65 -36.52 2.64
N LEU A 31 24.68 -35.73 2.88
CA LEU A 31 24.55 -34.33 3.32
C LEU A 31 23.88 -33.46 2.27
N PHE A 32 24.20 -33.65 0.99
CA PHE A 32 23.56 -32.93 -0.12
C PHE A 32 22.09 -33.31 -0.31
N SER A 33 21.74 -34.58 -0.05
CA SER A 33 20.35 -35.03 -0.10
C SER A 33 19.53 -34.44 1.06
N LYS A 34 20.12 -34.32 2.25
CA LYS A 34 19.49 -33.64 3.39
C LYS A 34 19.40 -32.12 3.21
N SER A 35 20.40 -31.47 2.61
CA SER A 35 20.35 -30.02 2.36
C SER A 35 19.27 -29.61 1.35
N LYS A 36 18.89 -30.49 0.41
CA LYS A 36 17.73 -30.26 -0.47
C LYS A 36 16.39 -30.48 0.22
N ALA A 37 16.31 -31.44 1.14
CA ALA A 37 15.11 -31.68 1.95
C ALA A 37 14.92 -30.61 3.06
N GLN A 38 16.02 -29.99 3.47
CA GLN A 38 16.08 -28.84 4.36
C GLN A 38 16.59 -27.63 3.57
N GLN A 39 15.91 -27.28 2.47
CA GLN A 39 15.70 -25.84 2.32
C GLN A 39 15.01 -25.42 3.62
N PRO A 40 15.56 -24.47 4.39
CA PRO A 40 14.67 -23.68 5.21
C PRO A 40 13.76 -23.03 4.17
N GLN A 41 12.62 -23.69 3.90
CA GLN A 41 11.39 -22.95 3.83
C GLN A 41 11.54 -22.04 5.03
N LEU A 42 11.79 -20.75 4.80
CA LEU A 42 11.35 -19.74 5.74
C LEU A 42 9.86 -20.02 5.85
N ARG A 43 9.52 -21.01 6.67
CA ARG A 43 8.33 -21.00 7.47
C ARG A 43 8.63 -19.80 8.34
N ILE A 44 8.36 -18.63 7.77
CA ILE A 44 7.46 -17.71 8.43
C ILE A 44 6.32 -18.64 8.83
N GLU A 45 6.50 -19.25 10.00
CA GLU A 45 5.38 -19.53 10.83
C GLU A 45 4.76 -18.14 10.91
N GLU A 46 3.79 -17.89 10.02
CA GLU A 46 2.66 -17.07 10.36
C GLU A 46 2.13 -17.74 11.63
N ALA A 47 2.83 -17.48 12.73
CA ALA A 47 2.17 -17.26 13.98
C ALA A 47 0.98 -16.40 13.56
N PRO A 48 -0.25 -16.80 13.88
CA PRO A 48 -1.33 -15.85 13.92
C PRO A 48 -0.94 -14.91 15.06
N THR A 49 0.05 -14.03 14.84
CA THR A 49 0.14 -12.76 15.53
C THR A 49 -1.17 -12.14 15.15
N ALA A 50 -2.15 -12.31 16.05
CA ALA A 50 -3.30 -11.44 16.16
C ALA A 50 -2.83 -10.09 15.66
N SER A 51 -3.35 -9.68 14.50
CA SER A 51 -3.02 -8.46 13.78
C SER A 51 -2.50 -7.45 14.78
N ASP A 52 -1.19 -7.13 14.72
CA ASP A 52 -0.56 -6.21 15.65
C ASP A 52 -1.55 -5.05 15.83
N PRO A 53 -2.06 -4.77 17.04
CA PRO A 53 -3.18 -3.85 17.25
C PRO A 53 -2.95 -2.51 16.54
N ILE A 54 -1.70 -2.13 16.35
CA ILE A 54 -1.25 -0.98 15.57
C ILE A 54 -1.59 -1.14 14.07
N SER A 55 -1.28 -2.28 13.45
CA SER A 55 -1.60 -2.57 12.04
C SER A 55 -3.11 -2.54 11.76
N GLY A 56 -3.93 -3.08 12.67
CA GLY A 56 -5.39 -3.04 12.56
C GLY A 56 -5.94 -1.62 12.70
N LEU A 57 -5.38 -0.82 13.61
CA LEU A 57 -5.70 0.60 13.74
C LEU A 57 -5.35 1.38 12.47
N VAL A 58 -4.14 1.21 11.94
CA VAL A 58 -3.69 1.92 10.72
C VAL A 58 -4.57 1.53 9.52
N GLN A 59 -4.86 0.24 9.33
CA GLN A 59 -5.71 -0.21 8.23
C GLN A 59 -7.15 0.30 8.33
N SER A 60 -7.76 0.23 9.53
CA SER A 60 -9.11 0.75 9.74
C SER A 60 -9.18 2.26 9.54
N CYS A 61 -8.17 3.00 10.01
CA CYS A 61 -8.10 4.44 9.79
C CYS A 61 -7.93 4.82 8.33
N LEU A 62 -7.03 4.15 7.62
CA LEU A 62 -6.83 4.39 6.20
C LEU A 62 -8.11 4.08 5.42
N ALA A 63 -8.78 2.97 5.70
CA ALA A 63 -10.03 2.59 5.06
C ALA A 63 -11.14 3.62 5.33
N ALA A 64 -11.32 4.04 6.59
CA ALA A 64 -12.32 5.03 6.96
C ALA A 64 -12.06 6.40 6.32
N THR A 65 -10.82 6.89 6.38
CA THR A 65 -10.41 8.19 5.82
C THR A 65 -10.58 8.19 4.29
N THR A 66 -10.20 7.10 3.63
CA THR A 66 -10.37 6.95 2.17
C THR A 66 -11.84 6.96 1.77
N ALA A 67 -12.70 6.23 2.50
CA ALA A 67 -14.13 6.19 2.21
C ALA A 67 -14.80 7.56 2.39
N GLN A 68 -14.44 8.28 3.45
CA GLN A 68 -14.91 9.64 3.70
C GLN A 68 -14.44 10.60 2.61
N GLY A 69 -13.15 10.55 2.23
CA GLY A 69 -12.58 11.37 1.17
C GLY A 69 -13.26 11.14 -0.17
N LEU A 70 -13.48 9.88 -0.56
CA LEU A 70 -14.21 9.54 -1.79
C LEU A 70 -15.64 10.09 -1.78
N THR A 71 -16.32 10.01 -0.64
CA THR A 71 -17.68 10.54 -0.50
C THR A 71 -17.68 12.07 -0.63
N LEU A 72 -16.77 12.75 0.06
CA LEU A 72 -16.65 14.21 -0.01
C LEU A 72 -16.34 14.69 -1.43
N ILE A 73 -15.33 14.09 -2.07
CA ILE A 73 -14.91 14.40 -3.44
C ILE A 73 -16.09 14.17 -4.41
N GLY A 74 -16.86 13.10 -4.22
CA GLY A 74 -18.05 12.83 -5.01
C GLY A 74 -19.13 13.91 -4.86
N LEU A 75 -19.38 14.36 -3.62
CA LEU A 75 -20.36 15.41 -3.32
C LEU A 75 -19.96 16.78 -3.88
N GLN A 76 -18.66 17.06 -3.94
CA GLN A 76 -18.11 18.37 -4.34
C GLN A 76 -17.73 18.43 -5.84
N GLY A 77 -18.10 17.44 -6.63
CA GLY A 77 -17.87 17.45 -8.08
C GLY A 77 -16.43 17.11 -8.48
N GLY A 78 -15.73 16.30 -7.70
CA GLY A 78 -14.41 15.76 -8.04
C GLY A 78 -13.22 16.46 -7.40
N TYR A 79 -13.46 17.37 -6.46
CA TYR A 79 -12.42 18.07 -5.69
C TYR A 79 -12.70 17.92 -4.19
N ALA A 80 -11.66 17.73 -3.36
CA ALA A 80 -11.82 17.62 -1.91
C ALA A 80 -11.88 19.00 -1.22
N TYR A 81 -11.30 20.01 -1.88
CA TYR A 81 -11.25 21.39 -1.40
C TYR A 81 -11.47 22.35 -2.59
N PRO A 82 -12.73 22.52 -3.06
CA PRO A 82 -13.03 23.33 -4.25
C PRO A 82 -12.54 24.78 -4.13
N ASP A 83 -12.68 25.40 -2.95
CA ASP A 83 -12.27 26.79 -2.72
C ASP A 83 -10.77 27.00 -2.97
N GLU A 84 -9.93 26.03 -2.61
CA GLU A 84 -8.46 26.09 -2.83
C GLU A 84 -8.10 26.00 -4.32
N ARG A 85 -9.02 25.55 -5.18
CA ARG A 85 -8.89 25.49 -6.63
C ARG A 85 -9.52 26.71 -7.33
N GLY A 86 -10.03 27.67 -6.57
CA GLY A 86 -10.77 28.81 -7.13
C GLY A 86 -12.13 28.41 -7.70
N ILE A 87 -12.72 27.32 -7.18
CA ILE A 87 -14.07 26.88 -7.54
C ILE A 87 -15.04 27.56 -6.59
N ALA A 88 -15.83 28.49 -7.13
CA ALA A 88 -16.74 29.32 -6.36
C ALA A 88 -18.02 29.64 -7.15
N PRO A 89 -19.16 29.86 -6.47
CA PRO A 89 -20.39 30.27 -7.12
C PRO A 89 -20.31 31.71 -7.62
N GLY A 90 -20.92 31.98 -8.76
CA GLY A 90 -21.14 33.32 -9.31
C GLY A 90 -22.52 33.86 -8.95
N ALA A 91 -22.76 35.15 -9.20
CA ALA A 91 -24.10 35.72 -9.09
C ALA A 91 -25.01 35.20 -10.22
N HIS A 92 -24.42 34.95 -11.39
CA HIS A 92 -25.06 34.32 -12.54
C HIS A 92 -24.38 32.98 -12.92
N PRO A 93 -25.07 32.05 -13.60
CA PRO A 93 -24.53 30.72 -13.93
C PRO A 93 -23.25 30.74 -14.77
N THR A 94 -23.05 31.79 -15.59
CA THR A 94 -21.84 31.99 -16.40
C THR A 94 -20.71 32.73 -15.69
N GLU A 95 -20.97 33.30 -14.50
CA GLU A 95 -20.00 34.11 -13.75
C GLU A 95 -19.25 33.30 -12.69
N GLY A 96 -19.59 32.02 -12.50
CA GLY A 96 -18.92 31.13 -11.57
C GLY A 96 -18.84 29.70 -12.10
N ASN A 97 -18.02 28.90 -11.43
CA ASN A 97 -17.72 27.51 -11.79
C ASN A 97 -18.18 26.53 -10.71
N ALA A 98 -19.00 26.99 -9.76
CA ALA A 98 -19.63 26.14 -8.77
C ALA A 98 -21.12 26.46 -8.61
N ILE A 99 -21.88 25.46 -8.18
CA ILE A 99 -23.21 25.65 -7.60
C ILE A 99 -23.13 25.37 -6.10
N LEU A 100 -24.00 25.99 -5.33
CA LEU A 100 -24.10 25.70 -3.90
C LEU A 100 -24.97 24.47 -3.69
N PHE A 101 -24.51 23.55 -2.85
CA PHE A 101 -25.34 22.44 -2.39
C PHE A 101 -26.57 23.01 -1.67
N PRO A 102 -27.79 22.53 -1.97
CA PRO A 102 -29.04 23.14 -1.48
C PRO A 102 -29.34 22.87 0.00
N ASP A 103 -28.32 22.60 0.82
CA ASP A 103 -28.43 22.45 2.27
C ASP A 103 -27.85 23.66 3.02
N ASP A 104 -28.01 23.69 4.33
CA ASP A 104 -27.50 24.77 5.18
C ASP A 104 -25.96 24.86 5.22
N THR A 105 -25.24 23.90 4.60
CA THR A 105 -23.77 23.91 4.57
C THR A 105 -23.22 24.89 3.55
N GLY A 106 -23.99 25.18 2.49
CA GLY A 106 -23.55 26.06 1.40
C GLY A 106 -22.26 25.56 0.74
N TRP A 107 -22.03 24.24 0.68
CA TRP A 107 -20.82 23.70 0.09
C TRP A 107 -20.78 23.93 -1.42
N PRO A 108 -19.66 24.40 -1.99
CA PRO A 108 -19.51 24.53 -3.43
C PRO A 108 -19.37 23.15 -4.09
N ILE A 109 -20.14 22.93 -5.14
CA ILE A 109 -20.06 21.77 -6.02
C ILE A 109 -19.52 22.26 -7.36
N ALA A 110 -18.40 21.69 -7.80
CA ALA A 110 -17.80 22.06 -9.09
C ALA A 110 -18.74 21.73 -10.26
N SER A 111 -19.00 22.73 -11.11
CA SER A 111 -19.82 22.58 -12.31
C SER A 111 -19.00 21.90 -13.41
N TRP A 112 -19.32 20.64 -13.72
CA TRP A 112 -18.64 19.92 -14.80
C TRP A 112 -18.97 20.45 -16.18
N TRP A 113 -20.19 20.91 -16.39
CA TRP A 113 -20.68 21.45 -17.64
C TRP A 113 -21.26 22.81 -17.35
N TYR A 114 -20.88 23.80 -18.15
CA TYR A 114 -21.34 25.16 -18.00
C TYR A 114 -21.52 25.81 -19.37
N LEU A 115 -22.39 26.82 -19.39
CA LEU A 115 -22.55 27.67 -20.55
C LEU A 115 -21.32 28.59 -20.62
N SER A 116 -20.57 28.50 -21.71
CA SER A 116 -19.39 29.36 -21.94
C SER A 116 -19.74 30.61 -22.74
N SER A 117 -20.93 30.65 -23.35
CA SER A 117 -21.51 31.86 -23.96
C SER A 117 -22.26 32.71 -22.92
N PRO A 118 -22.60 33.98 -23.22
CA PRO A 118 -23.44 34.80 -22.35
C PRO A 118 -24.78 34.14 -21.99
N ASP A 119 -25.30 34.46 -20.79
CA ASP A 119 -26.54 33.87 -20.25
C ASP A 119 -27.79 34.10 -21.13
N ASP A 120 -27.79 35.15 -21.96
CA ASP A 120 -28.91 35.54 -22.82
C ASP A 120 -28.77 35.05 -24.28
N CYS A 121 -27.91 34.05 -24.53
CA CYS A 121 -27.72 33.50 -25.87
C CYS A 121 -29.05 33.02 -26.49
N ALA A 122 -29.50 33.68 -27.56
CA ALA A 122 -30.72 33.30 -28.29
C ALA A 122 -30.44 32.33 -29.45
N THR A 123 -29.24 32.39 -30.02
CA THR A 123 -28.73 31.51 -31.07
C THR A 123 -27.25 31.22 -30.81
N ASP A 124 -26.78 30.01 -31.13
CA ASP A 124 -25.39 29.58 -30.97
C ASP A 124 -24.85 29.55 -29.52
N CYS A 125 -25.68 29.10 -28.56
CA CYS A 125 -25.24 28.84 -27.19
C CYS A 125 -24.12 27.79 -27.14
N GLN A 126 -23.01 28.13 -26.50
CA GLN A 126 -21.82 27.26 -26.40
C GLN A 126 -21.69 26.70 -24.99
N PHE A 127 -21.30 25.42 -24.92
CA PHE A 127 -21.07 24.71 -23.67
C PHE A 127 -19.62 24.27 -23.60
N SER A 128 -19.06 24.35 -22.40
CA SER A 128 -17.73 23.85 -22.07
C SER A 128 -17.83 22.86 -20.91
N SER A 129 -16.76 22.08 -20.73
CA SER A 129 -16.63 21.17 -19.61
C SER A 129 -15.30 21.33 -18.90
N GLU A 130 -15.36 21.39 -17.58
CA GLU A 130 -14.21 21.38 -16.66
C GLU A 130 -14.24 20.14 -15.75
N ARG A 131 -14.88 19.06 -16.22
CA ARG A 131 -14.90 17.81 -15.48
C ARG A 131 -13.46 17.29 -15.26
N PRO A 132 -13.03 17.05 -14.01
CA PRO A 132 -11.71 16.54 -13.73
C PRO A 132 -11.51 15.13 -14.31
N GLY A 133 -10.29 14.85 -14.73
CA GLY A 133 -9.84 13.49 -15.04
C GLY A 133 -9.68 12.65 -13.77
N MET A 134 -9.59 11.33 -13.95
CA MET A 134 -9.40 10.40 -12.82
C MET A 134 -8.05 10.60 -12.12
N ASP A 135 -7.05 11.12 -12.82
CA ASP A 135 -5.76 11.54 -12.28
C ASP A 135 -5.91 12.66 -11.25
N VAL A 136 -6.71 13.69 -11.56
CA VAL A 136 -7.00 14.80 -10.64
C VAL A 136 -7.80 14.32 -9.43
N VAL A 137 -8.79 13.45 -9.64
CA VAL A 137 -9.58 12.86 -8.54
C VAL A 137 -8.69 12.03 -7.61
N ALA A 138 -7.75 11.25 -8.15
CA ALA A 138 -6.80 10.49 -7.35
C ALA A 138 -5.86 11.40 -6.55
N GLU A 139 -5.38 12.48 -7.17
CA GLU A 139 -4.55 13.49 -6.49
C GLU A 139 -5.31 14.16 -5.32
N GLU A 140 -6.57 14.54 -5.54
CA GLU A 140 -7.41 15.14 -4.50
C GLU A 140 -7.71 14.16 -3.36
N LEU A 141 -7.91 12.88 -3.67
CA LEU A 141 -8.07 11.84 -2.66
C LEU A 141 -6.80 11.64 -1.84
N GLU A 142 -5.63 11.58 -2.48
CA GLU A 142 -4.35 11.49 -1.78
C GLU A 142 -4.14 12.71 -0.87
N ARG A 143 -4.44 13.92 -1.37
CA ARG A 143 -4.36 15.15 -0.59
C ARG A 143 -5.26 15.11 0.64
N TYR A 144 -6.51 14.66 0.49
CA TYR A 144 -7.44 14.50 1.60
C TYR A 144 -6.92 13.49 2.63
N ILE A 145 -6.48 12.31 2.18
CA ILE A 145 -5.95 11.27 3.07
C ILE A 145 -4.77 11.82 3.87
N VAL A 146 -3.79 12.45 3.23
CA VAL A 146 -2.60 12.96 3.93
C VAL A 146 -2.95 14.02 4.99
N ARG A 147 -3.95 14.87 4.74
CA ARG A 147 -4.41 15.89 5.68
C ARG A 147 -5.17 15.30 6.86
N GLU A 148 -6.10 14.38 6.61
CA GLU A 148 -7.04 13.89 7.62
C GLU A 148 -6.57 12.63 8.35
N LEU A 149 -5.64 11.86 7.78
CA LEU A 149 -5.15 10.60 8.37
C LEU A 149 -4.55 10.82 9.77
N ARG A 150 -3.93 11.97 10.03
CA ARG A 150 -3.38 12.30 11.35
C ARG A 150 -4.45 12.37 12.44
N GLN A 151 -5.62 12.89 12.09
CA GLN A 151 -6.74 13.00 13.02
C GLN A 151 -7.31 11.63 13.35
N CYS A 152 -7.39 10.73 12.36
CA CYS A 152 -7.85 9.36 12.59
C CYS A 152 -6.87 8.57 13.44
N LEU A 153 -5.57 8.67 13.13
CA LEU A 153 -4.57 7.83 13.79
C LEU A 153 -4.47 8.11 15.29
N ASN A 154 -4.78 9.33 15.76
CA ASN A 154 -4.73 9.84 17.14
C ASN A 154 -4.01 8.92 18.15
N VAL A 155 -2.76 8.58 17.83
CA VAL A 155 -1.91 7.81 18.72
C VAL A 155 -1.43 8.85 19.71
N ALA A 156 -1.83 8.71 20.97
CA ALA A 156 -1.18 9.45 22.04
C ALA A 156 0.31 9.18 21.89
N VAL A 157 1.07 10.18 21.43
CA VAL A 157 2.52 10.13 21.43
C VAL A 157 2.87 10.05 22.90
N VAL A 158 3.12 8.83 23.39
CA VAL A 158 3.59 8.64 24.76
C VAL A 158 4.88 9.43 24.84
N PRO A 159 4.94 10.49 25.65
CA PRO A 159 6.16 11.26 25.73
C PRO A 159 7.26 10.38 26.32
N GLU A 160 8.47 10.54 25.81
CA GLU A 160 9.69 9.74 26.12
C GLU A 160 9.96 9.51 27.64
N TRP A 161 9.34 10.30 28.52
CA TRP A 161 9.50 10.19 29.97
C TRP A 161 8.59 9.16 30.66
N ASP A 162 7.67 8.50 29.95
CA ASP A 162 6.75 7.50 30.54
C ASP A 162 7.24 6.04 30.41
N ILE A 163 8.44 5.82 29.85
CA ILE A 163 9.14 4.53 29.95
C ILE A 163 9.84 4.42 31.31
N THR A 164 9.04 4.27 32.38
CA THR A 164 9.56 3.74 33.64
C THR A 164 9.82 2.25 33.48
N TYR A 165 11.10 1.86 33.40
CA TYR A 165 11.52 0.49 33.59
C TYR A 165 11.17 0.06 35.02
N GLY A 166 10.08 -0.71 35.15
CA GLY A 166 9.76 -1.50 36.34
C GLY A 166 10.48 -2.84 36.31
#